data_AF-A0A848F565-F1
#
_entry.id   AF-A0A848F565-F1
#
_cell.length_a   1.000
_cell.length_b   1.000
_cell.length_c   1.000
_cell.angle_alpha   90.00
_cell.angle_beta   90.00
_cell.angle_gamma   90.00
#
_symmetry.space_group_name_H-M   'P 1'
#
loop_
_entity.id
_entity.type
_entity.pdbx_description
1 polymer ?
#
loop_
_entity_poly.entity_id
_entity_poly.type
_entity_poly.pdbx_seq_one_letter_code
_entity_poly.pdbx_strand_id
1 'polypeptide(L)'
;MVIDAHLHCTGRERADEVLRALDEARIDHAVLLAPFLDNGYSLHDPASLRRANAHLAQLVKGHGDRLSGFAVVDPSDPRSPADLQRAIDAGLRGCKMVPSGWYPYDDHVQPLFATAAALKLPLLFHSGIFIDGRSGRFCRPSFYEVLRDHPGVRVALAHVGWPWTDEAIAVALIDRIHGVPHDEAVFRLDISFGPPPPYRREVLQRALATLGAGSLQFGSDCFLPCSGAEVAERRGWVEALMDELALDAATRAQLMGGTALAWLRPGGGTPSVRPADGGADTATDTAASFASSALGAAHPPAPALPGEASGHDPSADEEDLPSPAAPRLTPRGCRRRGWLVAGGPRRLAPICC
;
A
#
# COMPACT_ATOMS: atom_id res chain seq x y z
N MET A 1 -17.32 8.05 -14.38
CA MET A 1 -15.97 7.50 -14.55
C MET A 1 -15.71 6.54 -13.40
N VAL A 2 -15.37 5.29 -13.71
CA VAL A 2 -14.94 4.27 -12.76
C VAL A 2 -13.46 3.97 -13.00
N ILE A 3 -12.65 4.06 -11.95
CA ILE A 3 -11.21 3.80 -12.01
C ILE A 3 -10.89 2.62 -11.12
N ASP A 4 -10.33 1.57 -11.69
CA ASP A 4 -9.73 0.49 -10.92
C ASP A 4 -8.29 0.87 -10.58
N ALA A 5 -8.03 1.25 -9.33
CA ALA A 5 -6.74 1.76 -8.89
C ALA A 5 -5.70 0.66 -8.56
N HIS A 6 -6.06 -0.63 -8.69
CA HIS A 6 -5.21 -1.71 -8.22
C HIS A 6 -5.46 -3.00 -9.02
N LEU A 7 -4.71 -3.20 -10.11
CA LEU A 7 -4.69 -4.44 -10.89
C LEU A 7 -3.27 -5.00 -11.03
N HIS A 8 -3.07 -6.26 -10.70
CA HIS A 8 -1.78 -6.93 -10.81
C HIS A 8 -1.55 -7.50 -12.21
N CYS A 9 -0.42 -7.18 -12.83
CA CYS A 9 0.06 -7.94 -13.99
C CYS A 9 0.86 -9.17 -13.54
N THR A 10 0.83 -10.22 -14.36
CA THR A 10 1.61 -11.45 -14.24
C THR A 10 2.71 -11.54 -15.30
N GLY A 11 2.73 -10.61 -16.27
CA GLY A 11 3.72 -10.52 -17.35
C GLY A 11 3.36 -11.32 -18.60
N ARG A 12 2.10 -11.74 -18.70
CA ARG A 12 1.53 -12.48 -19.84
C ARG A 12 0.43 -11.70 -20.56
N GLU A 13 0.18 -10.47 -20.13
CA GLU A 13 -0.91 -9.64 -20.61
C GLU A 13 -0.69 -9.20 -22.06
N ARG A 14 -1.79 -9.07 -22.78
CA ARG A 14 -1.86 -8.35 -24.05
C ARG A 14 -2.79 -7.15 -23.89
N ALA A 15 -2.41 -6.00 -24.42
CA ALA A 15 -3.14 -4.75 -24.21
C ALA A 15 -4.61 -4.85 -24.66
N ASP A 16 -4.89 -5.50 -25.79
CA ASP A 16 -6.27 -5.70 -26.28
C ASP A 16 -7.11 -6.59 -25.38
N GLU A 17 -6.51 -7.61 -24.75
CA GLU A 17 -7.21 -8.48 -23.81
C GLU A 17 -7.51 -7.76 -22.50
N VAL A 18 -6.56 -6.95 -22.00
CA VAL A 18 -6.77 -6.10 -20.82
C VAL A 18 -7.90 -5.11 -21.10
N LEU A 19 -7.84 -4.36 -22.20
CA LEU A 19 -8.86 -3.37 -22.55
C LEU A 19 -10.26 -4.00 -22.70
N ARG A 20 -10.35 -5.16 -23.33
CA ARG A 20 -11.62 -5.91 -23.42
C ARG A 20 -12.15 -6.29 -22.05
N ALA A 21 -11.30 -6.77 -21.14
CA ALA A 21 -11.71 -7.10 -19.78
C ALA A 21 -12.23 -5.86 -19.02
N LEU A 22 -11.59 -4.69 -19.21
CA LEU A 22 -12.07 -3.43 -18.64
C LEU A 22 -13.43 -3.01 -19.21
N ASP A 23 -13.62 -3.12 -20.53
CA ASP A 23 -14.89 -2.78 -21.19
C ASP A 23 -16.04 -3.67 -20.70
N GLU A 24 -15.80 -4.99 -20.63
CA GLU A 24 -16.75 -5.96 -20.06
C GLU A 24 -17.08 -5.65 -18.60
N ALA A 25 -16.09 -5.20 -17.82
CA ALA A 25 -16.26 -4.85 -16.41
C ALA A 25 -16.87 -3.46 -16.17
N ARG A 26 -16.98 -2.63 -17.22
CA ARG A 26 -17.35 -1.21 -17.18
C ARG A 26 -16.36 -0.37 -16.35
N ILE A 27 -15.07 -0.58 -16.57
CA ILE A 27 -13.97 0.20 -16.00
C ILE A 27 -13.44 1.18 -17.06
N ASP A 28 -13.52 2.48 -16.74
CA ASP A 28 -13.11 3.54 -17.67
C ASP A 28 -11.58 3.71 -17.69
N HIS A 29 -10.91 3.54 -16.55
CA HIS A 29 -9.44 3.62 -16.46
C HIS A 29 -8.90 2.61 -15.44
N ALA A 30 -7.70 2.08 -15.69
CA ALA A 30 -7.07 1.08 -14.83
C ALA A 30 -5.63 1.46 -14.47
N VAL A 31 -5.26 1.20 -13.22
CA VAL A 31 -3.88 1.24 -12.75
C VAL A 31 -3.32 -0.17 -12.75
N LEU A 32 -2.34 -0.41 -13.62
CA LEU A 32 -1.69 -1.70 -13.77
C LEU A 32 -0.37 -1.71 -13.01
N LEU A 33 -0.14 -2.73 -12.19
CA LEU A 33 1.07 -2.91 -11.39
C LEU A 33 2.02 -3.87 -12.12
N ALA A 34 3.29 -3.49 -12.25
CA ALA A 34 4.28 -4.33 -12.94
C ALA A 34 4.37 -5.72 -12.27
N PRO A 35 4.62 -6.81 -13.00
CA PRO A 35 4.63 -8.15 -12.42
C PRO A 35 5.79 -8.36 -11.45
N PHE A 36 5.53 -8.97 -10.29
CA PHE A 36 6.57 -9.24 -9.28
C PHE A 36 6.39 -10.55 -8.48
N LEU A 37 5.34 -11.33 -8.74
CA LEU A 37 4.99 -12.52 -7.95
C LEU A 37 5.18 -13.86 -8.66
N ASP A 38 5.10 -13.89 -9.99
CA ASP A 38 5.00 -15.14 -10.75
C ASP A 38 5.67 -15.00 -12.13
N ASN A 39 5.71 -16.09 -12.91
CA ASN A 39 6.19 -16.14 -14.30
C ASN A 39 7.63 -15.63 -14.47
N GLY A 40 8.49 -15.91 -13.48
CA GLY A 40 9.88 -15.48 -13.47
C GLY A 40 10.10 -14.06 -12.94
N TYR A 41 9.05 -13.42 -12.42
CA TYR A 41 9.12 -12.15 -11.71
C TYR A 41 9.23 -12.34 -10.20
N SER A 42 10.06 -11.53 -9.55
CA SER A 42 10.33 -11.61 -8.12
C SER A 42 10.64 -10.23 -7.54
N LEU A 43 10.06 -9.92 -6.38
CA LEU A 43 10.35 -8.70 -5.61
C LEU A 43 11.82 -8.55 -5.25
N HIS A 44 12.50 -9.66 -4.97
CA HIS A 44 13.87 -9.66 -4.47
C HIS A 44 14.92 -9.86 -5.58
N ASP A 45 14.53 -9.75 -6.85
CA ASP A 45 15.45 -9.73 -7.98
C ASP A 45 15.33 -8.40 -8.75
N PRO A 46 16.27 -7.46 -8.56
CA PRO A 46 16.24 -6.17 -9.24
C PRO A 46 16.31 -6.28 -10.76
N ALA A 47 17.00 -7.30 -11.30
CA ALA A 47 17.01 -7.51 -12.74
C ALA A 47 15.64 -7.95 -13.25
N SER A 48 14.91 -8.72 -12.45
CA SER A 48 13.54 -9.09 -12.75
C SER A 48 12.59 -7.91 -12.70
N LEU A 49 12.67 -7.06 -11.68
CA LEU A 49 11.86 -5.83 -11.59
C LEU A 49 12.11 -4.86 -12.75
N ARG A 50 13.36 -4.71 -13.20
CA ARG A 50 13.66 -3.93 -14.42
C ARG A 50 12.98 -4.50 -15.66
N ARG A 51 12.99 -5.83 -15.85
CA ARG A 51 12.27 -6.47 -16.97
C ARG A 51 10.76 -6.29 -16.84
N ALA A 52 10.23 -6.40 -15.63
CA ALA A 52 8.80 -6.20 -15.34
C ALA A 52 8.34 -4.79 -15.70
N ASN A 53 9.10 -3.77 -15.28
CA ASN A 53 8.80 -2.37 -15.57
C ASN A 53 8.88 -2.08 -17.07
N ALA A 54 9.88 -2.64 -17.77
CA ALA A 54 9.99 -2.50 -19.22
C ALA A 54 8.83 -3.18 -19.97
N HIS A 55 8.42 -4.38 -19.52
CA HIS A 55 7.24 -5.06 -20.05
C HIS A 55 5.97 -4.23 -19.87
N LEU A 56 5.73 -3.72 -18.65
CA LEU A 56 4.56 -2.90 -18.38
C LEU A 56 4.56 -1.59 -19.19
N ALA A 57 5.72 -0.93 -19.32
CA ALA A 57 5.83 0.29 -20.12
C ALA A 57 5.43 0.05 -21.58
N GLN A 58 5.81 -1.11 -22.12
CA GLN A 58 5.40 -1.51 -23.47
C GLN A 58 3.90 -1.87 -23.54
N LEU A 59 3.33 -2.49 -22.50
CA LEU A 59 1.91 -2.85 -22.44
C LEU A 59 1.00 -1.62 -22.45
N VAL A 60 1.36 -0.57 -21.70
CA VAL A 60 0.53 0.66 -21.59
C VAL A 60 0.79 1.68 -22.70
N LYS A 61 1.83 1.47 -23.52
CA LYS A 61 2.23 2.40 -24.58
C LYS A 61 1.11 2.59 -25.60
N GLY A 62 0.70 3.84 -25.80
CA GLY A 62 -0.39 4.20 -26.73
C GLY A 62 -1.80 4.07 -26.15
N HIS A 63 -1.92 3.68 -24.87
CA HIS A 63 -3.20 3.47 -24.18
C HIS A 63 -3.32 4.32 -22.90
N GLY A 64 -2.62 5.46 -22.82
CA GLY A 64 -2.54 6.29 -21.61
C GLY A 64 -3.85 6.97 -21.21
N ASP A 65 -4.85 6.99 -22.09
CA ASP A 65 -6.22 7.41 -21.81
C ASP A 65 -6.99 6.38 -20.96
N ARG A 66 -6.65 5.09 -21.09
CA ARG A 66 -7.30 3.97 -20.39
C ARG A 66 -6.43 3.32 -19.32
N LEU A 67 -5.10 3.38 -19.45
CA LEU A 67 -4.15 2.62 -18.64
C LEU A 67 -3.06 3.51 -18.05
N SER A 68 -2.87 3.41 -16.74
CA SER A 68 -1.71 3.96 -16.03
C SER A 68 -0.85 2.82 -15.49
N GLY A 69 0.40 2.72 -15.94
CA GLY A 69 1.32 1.70 -15.43
C GLY A 69 2.11 2.19 -14.20
N PHE A 70 2.18 1.37 -13.16
CA PHE A 70 2.95 1.63 -11.95
C PHE A 70 4.17 0.71 -11.88
N ALA A 71 5.35 1.32 -11.79
CA ALA A 71 6.60 0.62 -11.64
C ALA A 71 6.65 -0.12 -10.30
N VAL A 72 7.34 -1.25 -10.24
CA VAL A 72 7.67 -1.93 -8.98
C VAL A 72 9.17 -1.88 -8.79
N VAL A 73 9.59 -1.49 -7.60
CA VAL A 73 10.99 -1.37 -7.17
C VAL A 73 11.14 -1.86 -5.74
N ASP A 74 12.35 -2.30 -5.38
CA ASP A 74 12.71 -2.71 -4.02
C ASP A 74 13.85 -1.81 -3.51
N PRO A 75 13.64 -1.02 -2.44
CA PRO A 75 14.68 -0.15 -1.88
C PRO A 75 15.89 -0.91 -1.31
N SER A 76 15.78 -2.23 -1.14
CA SER A 76 16.93 -3.07 -0.80
C SER A 76 18.04 -3.03 -1.86
N ASP A 77 17.72 -2.68 -3.12
CA ASP A 77 18.72 -2.35 -4.13
C ASP A 77 19.02 -0.84 -4.10
N PRO A 78 20.27 -0.41 -3.83
CA PRO A 78 20.65 1.01 -3.83
C PRO A 78 20.47 1.70 -5.20
N ARG A 79 20.28 0.95 -6.29
CA ARG A 79 19.98 1.48 -7.62
C ARG A 79 18.49 1.72 -7.84
N SER A 80 17.62 1.30 -6.93
CA SER A 80 16.16 1.46 -7.05
C SER A 80 15.70 2.90 -7.37
N PRO A 81 16.34 3.99 -6.90
CA PRO A 81 15.97 5.35 -7.32
C PRO A 81 16.19 5.59 -8.82
N ALA A 82 17.33 5.13 -9.35
CA ALA A 82 17.64 5.24 -10.77
C ALA A 82 16.75 4.32 -11.61
N ASP A 83 16.41 3.15 -11.10
CA ASP A 83 15.50 2.20 -11.76
C ASP A 83 14.07 2.79 -11.83
N LEU A 84 13.62 3.46 -10.76
CA LEU A 84 12.36 4.19 -10.74
C LEU A 84 12.35 5.32 -11.78
N GLN A 85 13.39 6.17 -11.80
CA GLN A 85 13.49 7.25 -12.80
C GLN A 85 13.39 6.70 -14.23
N ARG A 86 14.15 5.63 -14.55
CA ARG A 86 14.10 5.02 -15.89
C ARG A 86 12.72 4.47 -16.23
N ALA A 87 11.99 3.94 -15.25
CA ALA A 87 10.64 3.45 -15.45
C ALA A 87 9.64 4.59 -15.76
N ILE A 88 9.79 5.73 -15.07
CA ILE A 88 9.00 6.94 -15.33
C ILE A 88 9.34 7.54 -16.70
N ASP A 89 10.63 7.60 -17.06
CA ASP A 89 11.08 8.05 -18.38
C ASP A 89 10.55 7.17 -19.52
N ALA A 90 10.33 5.88 -19.24
CA ALA A 90 9.70 4.93 -20.17
C ALA A 90 8.18 5.07 -20.29
N GLY A 91 7.55 5.98 -19.52
CA GLY A 91 6.13 6.29 -19.59
C GLY A 91 5.27 5.72 -18.47
N LEU A 92 5.86 5.02 -17.48
CA LEU A 92 5.13 4.66 -16.26
C LEU A 92 4.80 5.91 -15.45
N ARG A 93 3.70 5.86 -14.69
CA ARG A 93 3.05 7.06 -14.11
C ARG A 93 3.05 7.09 -12.58
N GLY A 94 3.49 6.01 -11.95
CA GLY A 94 3.54 5.88 -10.50
C GLY A 94 4.39 4.68 -10.08
N CYS A 95 4.37 4.37 -8.79
CA CYS A 95 5.12 3.26 -8.24
C CYS A 95 4.34 2.47 -7.20
N LYS A 96 4.40 1.14 -7.29
CA LYS A 96 3.97 0.20 -6.26
C LYS A 96 5.19 -0.31 -5.52
N MET A 97 5.10 -0.32 -4.20
CA MET A 97 6.12 -0.92 -3.33
C MET A 97 5.47 -1.89 -2.35
N VAL A 98 6.21 -2.94 -2.02
CA VAL A 98 5.80 -3.99 -1.08
C VAL A 98 6.94 -4.17 -0.06
N PRO A 99 6.80 -3.65 1.16
CA PRO A 99 7.80 -3.89 2.19
C PRO A 99 7.96 -5.38 2.50
N SER A 100 9.14 -5.91 2.23
CA SER A 100 9.51 -7.29 2.49
C SER A 100 11.00 -7.33 2.81
N GLY A 101 11.34 -7.32 4.10
CA GLY A 101 12.74 -7.26 4.56
C GLY A 101 13.26 -5.86 4.89
N TRP A 102 12.44 -4.82 4.70
CA TRP A 102 12.76 -3.43 5.02
C TRP A 102 11.53 -2.72 5.60
N TYR A 103 11.75 -1.71 6.44
CA TYR A 103 10.70 -0.84 6.96
C TYR A 103 10.69 0.48 6.19
N PRO A 104 9.52 1.10 5.96
CA PRO A 104 9.46 2.38 5.27
C PRO A 104 10.32 3.49 5.91
N TYR A 105 10.51 3.47 7.23
CA TYR A 105 11.32 4.46 7.96
C TYR A 105 12.83 4.16 7.97
N ASP A 106 13.29 3.08 7.33
CA ASP A 106 14.72 2.77 7.30
C ASP A 106 15.49 3.81 6.47
N ASP A 107 16.68 4.21 6.93
CA ASP A 107 17.50 5.24 6.27
C ASP A 107 17.83 4.90 4.81
N HIS A 108 18.07 3.61 4.51
CA HIS A 108 18.40 3.15 3.16
C HIS A 108 17.22 3.23 2.18
N VAL A 109 15.98 3.36 2.67
CA VAL A 109 14.76 3.50 1.87
C VAL A 109 14.52 4.95 1.47
N GLN A 110 14.91 5.91 2.31
CA GLN A 110 14.61 7.34 2.11
C GLN A 110 15.06 7.92 0.76
N PRO A 111 16.22 7.55 0.17
CA PRO A 111 16.61 8.04 -1.16
C PRO A 111 15.60 7.71 -2.27
N LEU A 112 14.93 6.56 -2.18
CA LEU A 112 13.89 6.17 -3.12
C LEU A 112 12.63 7.05 -2.95
N PHE A 113 12.23 7.31 -1.71
CA PHE A 113 11.09 8.20 -1.41
C PHE A 113 11.37 9.65 -1.84
N ALA A 114 12.58 10.15 -1.61
CA ALA A 114 12.99 11.47 -2.07
C ALA A 114 12.92 11.59 -3.61
N THR A 115 13.31 10.53 -4.32
CA THR A 115 13.20 10.48 -5.79
C THR A 115 11.74 10.49 -6.23
N ALA A 116 10.88 9.70 -5.59
CA ALA A 116 9.45 9.72 -5.85
C ALA A 116 8.80 11.09 -5.57
N ALA A 117 9.24 11.79 -4.52
CA ALA A 117 8.78 13.12 -4.16
C ALA A 117 9.18 14.18 -5.19
N ALA A 118 10.45 14.16 -5.62
CA ALA A 118 10.96 15.06 -6.66
C ALA A 118 10.19 14.90 -7.98
N LEU A 119 9.78 13.66 -8.29
CA LEU A 119 8.95 13.32 -9.44
C LEU A 119 7.44 13.51 -9.20
N LYS A 120 7.04 13.90 -7.98
CA LYS A 120 5.65 14.08 -7.55
C LYS A 120 4.78 12.86 -7.85
N LEU A 121 5.29 11.66 -7.60
CA LEU A 121 4.62 10.44 -8.04
C LEU A 121 3.43 10.06 -7.15
N PRO A 122 2.37 9.48 -7.74
CA PRO A 122 1.46 8.63 -6.99
C PRO A 122 2.18 7.34 -6.61
N LEU A 123 2.08 6.97 -5.33
CA LEU A 123 2.63 5.76 -4.75
C LEU A 123 1.51 4.88 -4.20
N LEU A 124 1.58 3.58 -4.47
CA LEU A 124 0.73 2.57 -3.87
C LEU A 124 1.61 1.68 -3.01
N PHE A 125 1.31 1.54 -1.74
CA PHE A 125 2.00 0.58 -0.87
C PHE A 125 1.08 -0.59 -0.56
N HIS A 126 1.62 -1.80 -0.58
CA HIS A 126 0.92 -2.87 0.11
C HIS A 126 0.92 -2.58 1.62
N SER A 127 -0.24 -2.54 2.26
CA SER A 127 -0.37 -2.35 3.71
C SER A 127 -1.25 -3.43 4.29
N GLY A 128 -0.89 -3.93 5.48
CA GLY A 128 -1.56 -5.07 6.11
C GLY A 128 -0.82 -6.39 5.97
N ILE A 129 -1.54 -7.50 6.21
CA ILE A 129 -0.99 -8.85 6.08
C ILE A 129 -0.80 -9.19 4.62
N PHE A 130 0.43 -9.52 4.24
CA PHE A 130 0.78 -9.88 2.88
C PHE A 130 0.50 -11.36 2.58
N ILE A 131 0.19 -11.66 1.31
CA ILE A 131 -0.18 -12.99 0.83
C ILE A 131 0.91 -14.06 1.05
N ASP A 132 2.17 -13.63 1.24
CA ASP A 132 3.27 -14.53 1.57
C ASP A 132 3.23 -15.07 3.02
N GLY A 133 2.37 -14.51 3.87
CA GLY A 133 2.21 -14.86 5.28
C GLY A 133 3.43 -14.54 6.16
N ARG A 134 4.39 -13.75 5.66
CA ARG A 134 5.70 -13.52 6.30
C ARG A 134 6.10 -12.05 6.38
N SER A 135 5.66 -11.23 5.43
CA SER A 135 6.13 -9.86 5.30
C SER A 135 5.18 -8.81 5.88
N GLY A 136 3.98 -9.19 6.34
CA GLY A 136 3.02 -8.26 6.95
C GLY A 136 3.58 -7.44 8.12
N ARG A 137 4.61 -7.94 8.81
CA ARG A 137 5.32 -7.22 9.89
C ARG A 137 6.02 -5.93 9.42
N PHE A 138 6.26 -5.77 8.12
CA PHE A 138 6.88 -4.58 7.52
C PHE A 138 5.83 -3.59 6.97
N CYS A 139 4.57 -4.02 6.88
CA CYS A 139 3.51 -3.34 6.13
C CYS A 139 2.47 -2.64 7.02
N ARG A 140 2.78 -2.46 8.31
CA ARG A 140 1.89 -1.84 9.29
C ARG A 140 1.70 -0.34 8.95
N PRO A 141 0.46 0.20 8.96
CA PRO A 141 0.17 1.54 8.44
C PRO A 141 0.99 2.69 9.05
N SER A 142 1.23 2.69 10.36
CA SER A 142 2.01 3.74 11.04
C SER A 142 3.44 3.87 10.52
N PHE A 143 4.02 2.81 9.96
CA PHE A 143 5.39 2.89 9.45
C PHE A 143 5.53 3.81 8.24
N TYR A 144 4.43 4.05 7.52
CA TYR A 144 4.43 4.93 6.35
C TYR A 144 4.40 6.42 6.71
N GLU A 145 4.21 6.82 7.97
CA GLU A 145 4.15 8.23 8.38
C GLU A 145 5.37 9.04 7.95
N VAL A 146 6.53 8.39 7.80
CA VAL A 146 7.76 8.97 7.24
C VAL A 146 7.57 9.59 5.86
N LEU A 147 6.56 9.20 5.07
CA LEU A 147 6.28 9.84 3.77
C LEU A 147 5.83 11.29 3.89
N ARG A 148 5.48 11.76 5.09
CA ARG A 148 5.23 13.18 5.37
C ARG A 148 6.50 14.02 5.23
N ASP A 149 7.68 13.42 5.38
CA ASP A 149 8.98 14.08 5.20
C ASP A 149 9.33 14.28 3.71
N HIS A 150 8.51 13.72 2.81
CA HIS A 150 8.74 13.69 1.37
C HIS A 150 7.63 14.43 0.61
N PRO A 151 7.50 15.76 0.78
CA PRO A 151 6.39 16.53 0.20
C PRO A 151 6.36 16.39 -1.33
N GLY A 152 5.16 16.14 -1.87
CA GLY A 152 4.94 15.94 -3.31
C GLY A 152 4.56 14.51 -3.68
N VAL A 153 4.85 13.52 -2.83
CA VAL A 153 4.28 12.17 -3.00
C VAL A 153 2.80 12.16 -2.69
N ARG A 154 2.07 11.26 -3.34
CA ARG A 154 0.65 11.01 -3.07
C ARG A 154 0.44 9.52 -2.86
N VAL A 155 0.09 9.15 -1.64
CA VAL A 155 0.18 7.78 -1.15
C VAL A 155 -1.18 7.15 -1.05
N ALA A 156 -1.36 5.98 -1.67
CA ALA A 156 -2.45 5.06 -1.40
C ALA A 156 -1.90 3.89 -0.57
N LEU A 157 -2.50 3.63 0.60
CA LEU A 157 -2.26 2.40 1.36
C LEU A 157 -3.30 1.38 0.97
N ALA A 158 -2.85 0.23 0.44
CA ALA A 158 -3.74 -0.84 -0.01
C ALA A 158 -4.51 -1.48 1.14
N HIS A 159 -5.63 -2.10 0.81
CA HIS A 159 -6.36 -3.03 1.67
C HIS A 159 -6.85 -2.43 2.98
N VAL A 160 -6.97 -1.10 3.04
CA VAL A 160 -7.26 -0.35 4.26
C VAL A 160 -6.34 -0.79 5.42
N GLY A 161 -5.13 -1.28 5.13
CA GLY A 161 -4.16 -1.75 6.13
C GLY A 161 -4.56 -3.01 6.92
N TRP A 162 -5.47 -3.85 6.44
CA TRP A 162 -6.00 -5.01 7.18
C TRP A 162 -4.92 -5.91 7.83
N PRO A 163 -5.00 -6.24 9.14
CA PRO A 163 -6.10 -5.97 10.07
C PRO A 163 -5.98 -4.65 10.84
N TRP A 164 -4.95 -3.85 10.62
CA TRP A 164 -4.73 -2.57 11.30
C TRP A 164 -5.56 -1.44 10.67
N THR A 165 -6.84 -1.69 10.42
CA THR A 165 -7.72 -0.74 9.72
C THR A 165 -7.91 0.56 10.47
N ASP A 166 -8.03 0.50 11.80
CA ASP A 166 -8.16 1.69 12.64
C ASP A 166 -6.88 2.52 12.60
N GLU A 167 -5.72 1.88 12.46
CA GLU A 167 -4.43 2.55 12.31
C GLU A 167 -4.27 3.20 10.93
N ALA A 168 -4.69 2.51 9.86
CA ALA A 168 -4.71 3.08 8.51
C ALA A 168 -5.62 4.31 8.43
N ILE A 169 -6.81 4.23 9.05
CA ILE A 169 -7.73 5.35 9.18
C ILE A 169 -7.07 6.49 9.96
N ALA A 170 -6.42 6.21 11.09
CA ALA A 170 -5.74 7.23 11.89
C ALA A 170 -4.62 7.94 11.10
N VAL A 171 -3.77 7.20 10.39
CA VAL A 171 -2.68 7.76 9.56
C VAL A 171 -3.22 8.71 8.48
N ALA A 172 -4.30 8.31 7.81
CA ALA A 172 -4.95 9.16 6.79
C ALA A 172 -5.73 10.35 7.39
N LEU A 173 -6.26 10.20 8.61
CA LEU A 173 -7.04 11.23 9.29
C LEU A 173 -6.18 12.45 9.67
N ILE A 174 -4.89 12.28 9.94
CA ILE A 174 -4.01 13.39 10.35
C ILE A 174 -4.07 14.56 9.37
N ASP A 175 -4.04 14.32 8.05
CA ASP A 175 -4.15 15.41 7.06
C ASP A 175 -5.47 16.20 7.22
N ARG A 176 -6.55 15.50 7.55
CA ARG A 176 -7.88 16.11 7.74
C ARG A 176 -7.98 16.89 9.04
N ILE A 177 -7.37 16.41 10.13
CA ILE A 177 -7.28 17.14 11.40
C ILE A 177 -6.58 18.48 11.20
N HIS A 178 -5.57 18.51 10.33
CA HIS A 178 -4.81 19.71 9.99
C HIS A 178 -5.48 20.57 8.89
N GLY A 179 -6.70 20.23 8.46
CA GLY A 179 -7.46 20.99 7.47
C GLY A 179 -6.99 20.84 6.03
N VAL A 180 -6.10 19.88 5.72
CA VAL A 180 -5.58 19.65 4.37
C VAL A 180 -6.68 19.10 3.46
N PRO A 181 -6.97 19.72 2.30
CA PRO A 181 -7.93 19.20 1.32
C PRO A 181 -7.62 17.77 0.86
N HIS A 182 -8.64 17.01 0.48
CA HIS A 182 -8.48 15.60 0.08
C HIS A 182 -7.49 15.37 -1.06
N ASP A 183 -7.48 16.26 -2.05
CA ASP A 183 -6.60 16.16 -3.21
C ASP A 183 -5.15 16.56 -2.90
N GLU A 184 -4.93 17.33 -1.84
CA GLU A 184 -3.62 17.73 -1.31
C GLU A 184 -3.09 16.79 -0.22
N ALA A 185 -3.96 15.98 0.40
CA ALA A 185 -3.59 15.03 1.43
C ALA A 185 -2.53 14.04 0.93
N VAL A 186 -1.57 13.71 1.81
CA VAL A 186 -0.52 12.74 1.50
C VAL A 186 -1.15 11.36 1.37
N PHE A 187 -1.99 10.97 2.35
CA PHE A 187 -2.54 9.63 2.45
C PHE A 187 -4.00 9.53 2.01
N ARG A 188 -4.28 8.45 1.30
CA ARG A 188 -5.61 7.89 1.04
C ARG A 188 -5.55 6.38 1.17
N LEU A 189 -6.70 5.73 1.27
CA LEU A 189 -6.82 4.30 1.44
C LEU A 189 -7.45 3.69 0.19
N ASP A 190 -6.79 2.66 -0.34
CA ASP A 190 -7.38 1.79 -1.33
C ASP A 190 -8.17 0.69 -0.60
N ILE A 191 -9.42 0.48 -1.04
CA ILE A 191 -10.38 -0.41 -0.37
C ILE A 191 -10.39 -1.84 -0.92
N SER A 192 -9.45 -2.17 -1.81
CA SER A 192 -9.38 -3.49 -2.45
C SER A 192 -9.10 -4.60 -1.45
N PHE A 193 -9.86 -5.70 -1.53
CA PHE A 193 -9.78 -6.99 -0.79
C PHE A 193 -9.10 -7.01 0.60
N GLY A 194 -9.20 -5.95 1.39
CA GLY A 194 -8.51 -5.91 2.68
C GLY A 194 -9.22 -6.72 3.75
N PRO A 195 -10.28 -6.19 4.36
CA PRO A 195 -11.05 -6.95 5.33
C PRO A 195 -11.78 -8.13 4.66
N PRO A 196 -11.85 -9.32 5.29
CA PRO A 196 -12.68 -10.40 4.80
C PRO A 196 -14.17 -10.03 4.93
N PRO A 197 -15.10 -10.70 4.20
CA PRO A 197 -16.49 -10.28 4.08
C PRO A 197 -17.21 -9.87 5.38
N PRO A 198 -17.05 -10.57 6.53
CA PRO A 198 -17.70 -10.18 7.78
C PRO A 198 -17.28 -8.79 8.31
N TYR A 199 -16.12 -8.28 7.92
CA TYR A 199 -15.56 -7.01 8.40
C TYR A 199 -15.77 -5.85 7.42
N ARG A 200 -15.98 -6.13 6.13
CA ARG A 200 -15.93 -5.10 5.06
C ARG A 200 -16.91 -3.96 5.29
N ARG A 201 -18.16 -4.28 5.64
CA ARG A 201 -19.20 -3.26 5.89
C ARG A 201 -18.79 -2.31 7.00
N GLU A 202 -18.39 -2.86 8.14
CA GLU A 202 -18.02 -2.06 9.31
C GLU A 202 -16.77 -1.21 9.03
N VAL A 203 -15.74 -1.80 8.42
CA VAL A 203 -14.51 -1.08 8.08
C VAL A 203 -14.79 0.05 7.09
N LEU A 204 -15.56 -0.21 6.03
CA LEU A 204 -15.92 0.83 5.06
C LEU A 204 -16.77 1.93 5.71
N GLN A 205 -17.73 1.57 6.56
CA GLN A 205 -18.55 2.54 7.30
C GLN A 205 -17.69 3.45 8.18
N ARG A 206 -16.77 2.88 8.96
CA ARG A 206 -15.87 3.64 9.84
C ARG A 206 -14.94 4.54 9.02
N ALA A 207 -14.36 4.03 7.95
CA ALA A 207 -13.48 4.79 7.07
C ALA A 207 -14.23 5.97 6.42
N LEU A 208 -15.45 5.75 5.91
CA LEU A 208 -16.28 6.81 5.34
C LEU A 208 -16.70 7.86 6.37
N ALA A 209 -17.13 7.43 7.56
CA ALA A 209 -17.55 8.35 8.62
C ALA A 209 -16.38 9.20 9.16
N THR A 210 -15.15 8.67 9.12
CA THR A 210 -13.97 9.33 9.67
C THR A 210 -13.24 10.19 8.65
N LEU A 211 -13.06 9.65 7.43
CA LEU A 211 -12.26 10.28 6.39
C LEU A 211 -13.12 10.94 5.31
N GLY A 212 -14.31 10.42 5.03
CA GLY A 212 -15.08 10.75 3.84
C GLY A 212 -14.54 10.07 2.58
N ALA A 213 -15.36 10.04 1.53
CA ALA A 213 -15.02 9.34 0.28
C ALA A 213 -13.81 9.95 -0.46
N GLY A 214 -13.47 11.21 -0.23
CA GLY A 214 -12.32 11.88 -0.86
C GLY A 214 -10.96 11.28 -0.50
N SER A 215 -10.88 10.45 0.53
CA SER A 215 -9.68 9.72 0.94
C SER A 215 -9.79 8.21 0.75
N LEU A 216 -10.83 7.71 0.07
CA LEU A 216 -11.04 6.30 -0.23
C LEU A 216 -11.16 6.08 -1.74
N GLN A 217 -10.50 5.06 -2.27
CA GLN A 217 -10.56 4.72 -3.70
C GLN A 217 -10.81 3.25 -3.95
N PHE A 218 -11.59 2.95 -4.98
CA PHE A 218 -11.81 1.61 -5.50
C PHE A 218 -10.55 1.04 -6.15
N GLY A 219 -10.28 -0.23 -5.85
CA GLY A 219 -9.37 -1.12 -6.56
C GLY A 219 -9.92 -2.54 -6.48
N SER A 220 -9.73 -3.35 -7.52
CA SER A 220 -10.21 -4.74 -7.52
C SER A 220 -9.24 -5.71 -6.87
N ASP A 221 -7.93 -5.42 -6.94
CA ASP A 221 -6.84 -6.34 -6.59
C ASP A 221 -6.88 -7.65 -7.41
N CYS A 222 -7.46 -7.61 -8.61
CA CYS A 222 -7.46 -8.74 -9.53
C CYS A 222 -6.09 -8.95 -10.20
N PHE A 223 -5.82 -10.19 -10.60
CA PHE A 223 -4.60 -10.59 -11.28
C PHE A 223 -4.89 -10.84 -12.76
N LEU A 224 -4.28 -10.04 -13.62
CA LEU A 224 -4.36 -10.20 -15.07
C LEU A 224 -3.42 -11.32 -15.57
N PRO A 225 -3.71 -11.96 -16.71
CA PRO A 225 -4.97 -11.87 -17.44
C PRO A 225 -6.12 -12.54 -16.67
N CYS A 226 -7.24 -11.83 -16.50
CA CYS A 226 -8.49 -12.36 -15.97
C CYS A 226 -9.65 -11.94 -16.87
N SER A 227 -10.83 -12.53 -16.66
CA SER A 227 -12.03 -12.13 -17.39
C SER A 227 -12.58 -10.78 -16.88
N GLY A 228 -13.31 -10.05 -17.73
CA GLY A 228 -14.02 -8.86 -17.28
C GLY A 228 -15.10 -9.17 -16.24
N ALA A 229 -15.69 -10.37 -16.27
CA ALA A 229 -16.62 -10.84 -15.26
C ALA A 229 -15.99 -10.92 -13.87
N GLU A 230 -14.70 -11.27 -13.77
CA GLU A 230 -13.99 -11.33 -12.49
C GLU A 230 -13.83 -9.93 -11.89
N VAL A 231 -13.37 -8.95 -12.67
CA VAL A 231 -13.25 -7.55 -12.24
C VAL A 231 -14.62 -6.96 -11.91
N ALA A 232 -15.65 -7.27 -12.72
CA ALA A 232 -17.03 -6.84 -12.48
C ALA A 232 -17.59 -7.39 -11.15
N GLU A 233 -17.23 -8.61 -10.77
CA GLU A 233 -17.60 -9.19 -9.48
C GLU A 233 -17.01 -8.38 -8.31
N ARG A 234 -15.74 -7.98 -8.38
CA ARG A 234 -15.07 -7.18 -7.31
C ARG A 234 -15.70 -5.81 -7.20
N ARG A 235 -15.98 -5.16 -8.34
CA ARG A 235 -16.75 -3.92 -8.40
C ARG A 235 -18.14 -4.10 -7.76
N GLY A 236 -18.83 -5.18 -8.11
CA GLY A 236 -20.16 -5.50 -7.59
C GLY A 236 -20.20 -5.68 -6.08
N TRP A 237 -19.15 -6.24 -5.46
CA TRP A 237 -19.07 -6.32 -4.00
C TRP A 237 -19.02 -4.95 -3.33
N VAL A 238 -18.25 -4.01 -3.90
CA VAL A 238 -18.19 -2.64 -3.38
C VAL A 238 -19.52 -1.94 -3.60
N GLU A 239 -20.17 -2.12 -4.76
CA GLU A 239 -21.50 -1.58 -5.05
C GLU A 239 -22.56 -2.08 -4.05
N ALA A 240 -22.56 -3.38 -3.73
CA ALA A 240 -23.44 -3.95 -2.72
C ALA A 240 -23.22 -3.33 -1.33
N LEU A 241 -21.96 -3.10 -0.93
CA LEU A 241 -21.65 -2.42 0.34
C LEU A 241 -22.14 -0.97 0.32
N MET A 242 -22.03 -0.26 -0.80
CA MET A 242 -22.54 1.11 -0.93
C MET A 242 -24.08 1.15 -0.86
N ASP A 243 -24.77 0.12 -1.39
CA ASP A 243 -26.21 -0.05 -1.25
C ASP A 243 -26.61 -0.30 0.21
N GLU A 244 -25.91 -1.20 0.90
CA GLU A 244 -26.14 -1.50 2.32
C GLU A 244 -25.93 -0.29 3.24
N LEU A 245 -24.98 0.58 2.91
CA LEU A 245 -24.68 1.82 3.62
C LEU A 245 -25.53 3.01 3.14
N ALA A 246 -26.40 2.81 2.16
CA ALA A 246 -27.26 3.83 1.57
C ALA A 246 -26.50 5.09 1.11
N LEU A 247 -25.30 4.92 0.51
CA LEU A 247 -24.49 6.04 0.06
C LEU A 247 -25.15 6.79 -1.10
N ASP A 248 -25.07 8.11 -1.08
CA ASP A 248 -25.57 8.96 -2.15
C ASP A 248 -24.71 8.86 -3.44
N ALA A 249 -25.25 9.39 -4.54
CA ALA A 249 -24.60 9.31 -5.85
C ALA A 249 -23.23 10.03 -5.90
N ALA A 250 -23.06 11.13 -5.16
CA ALA A 250 -21.82 11.89 -5.15
C ALA A 250 -20.70 11.13 -4.43
N THR A 251 -21.02 10.55 -3.26
CA THR A 251 -20.14 9.71 -2.46
C THR A 251 -19.70 8.47 -3.26
N ARG A 252 -20.64 7.81 -3.94
CA ARG A 252 -20.35 6.68 -4.83
C ARG A 252 -19.41 7.07 -5.96
N ALA A 253 -19.68 8.18 -6.65
CA ALA A 253 -18.84 8.65 -7.75
C ALA A 253 -17.41 9.02 -7.28
N GLN A 254 -17.29 9.62 -6.09
CA GLN A 254 -16.01 9.95 -5.49
C GLN A 254 -15.21 8.68 -5.18
N LEU A 255 -15.81 7.70 -4.52
CA LEU A 255 -15.16 6.44 -4.13
C LEU A 255 -14.79 5.58 -5.35
N MET A 256 -15.66 5.50 -6.35
CA MET A 256 -15.46 4.65 -7.54
C MET A 256 -14.49 5.25 -8.57
N GLY A 257 -14.13 6.53 -8.48
CA GLY A 257 -13.23 7.12 -9.46
C GLY A 257 -12.69 8.51 -9.12
N GLY A 258 -13.48 9.38 -8.46
CA GLY A 258 -13.04 10.74 -8.15
C GLY A 258 -11.75 10.81 -7.33
N THR A 259 -11.59 9.93 -6.33
CA THR A 259 -10.40 9.91 -5.47
C THR A 259 -9.18 9.39 -6.21
N ALA A 260 -9.32 8.31 -6.99
CA ALA A 260 -8.24 7.79 -7.82
C ALA A 260 -7.83 8.79 -8.92
N LEU A 261 -8.79 9.53 -9.50
CA LEU A 261 -8.50 10.57 -10.49
C LEU A 261 -7.65 11.70 -9.91
N ALA A 262 -7.99 12.17 -8.70
CA ALA A 262 -7.19 13.17 -7.99
C ALA A 262 -5.80 12.65 -7.63
N TRP A 263 -5.69 11.37 -7.26
CA TRP A 263 -4.42 10.71 -6.98
C TRP A 263 -3.51 10.62 -8.20
N LEU A 264 -4.06 10.25 -9.36
CA LEU A 264 -3.34 10.07 -10.62
C LEU A 264 -2.99 11.38 -11.35
N ARG A 265 -3.42 12.54 -10.82
CA ARG A 265 -3.18 13.84 -11.47
C ARG A 265 -1.69 14.02 -11.80
N PRO A 266 -1.32 14.47 -13.01
CA PRO A 266 0.09 14.70 -13.34
C PRO A 266 0.73 15.62 -12.29
N GLY A 267 1.94 15.27 -11.83
CA GLY A 267 2.79 16.29 -11.22
C GLY A 267 3.07 17.33 -12.30
N GLY A 268 2.76 18.61 -12.06
CA GLY A 268 3.05 19.67 -13.03
C GLY A 268 4.49 19.53 -13.54
N GLY A 269 4.63 19.40 -14.86
CA GLY A 269 5.86 18.99 -15.52
C GLY A 269 7.00 19.99 -15.40
N THR A 270 8.21 19.41 -15.54
CA THR A 270 9.56 19.99 -15.68
C THR A 270 10.16 20.67 -14.44
N PRO A 271 11.33 20.22 -13.94
CA PRO A 271 12.14 21.05 -13.05
C PRO A 271 12.69 22.21 -13.86
N SER A 272 12.01 23.37 -13.77
CA SER A 272 12.65 24.64 -14.11
C SER A 272 13.76 24.87 -13.08
N VAL A 273 15.00 24.63 -13.50
CA VAL A 273 16.15 25.25 -12.86
C VAL A 273 15.98 26.75 -13.05
N ARG A 274 15.54 27.46 -12.00
CA ARG A 274 15.70 28.91 -11.95
C ARG A 274 17.15 29.20 -11.56
N PRO A 275 17.85 30.08 -12.27
CA PRO A 275 19.13 30.58 -11.80
C PRO A 275 18.90 31.40 -10.52
N ALA A 276 19.84 31.25 -9.59
CA ALA A 276 19.91 32.07 -8.39
C ALA A 276 20.14 33.53 -8.77
N ASP A 277 19.31 34.42 -8.22
CA ASP A 277 19.54 35.85 -7.91
C ASP A 277 18.30 36.26 -7.08
N GLY A 278 18.34 36.91 -5.91
CA GLY A 278 19.33 37.82 -5.37
C GLY A 278 18.69 39.20 -5.19
N GLY A 279 18.08 39.47 -4.03
CA GLY A 279 17.66 40.82 -3.55
C GLY A 279 16.24 41.23 -3.97
N ALA A 280 15.26 41.20 -3.06
CA ALA A 280 14.95 42.18 -2.01
C ALA A 280 13.90 43.21 -2.48
N ASP A 281 12.67 43.11 -1.97
CA ASP A 281 11.94 44.31 -1.58
C ASP A 281 10.89 44.00 -0.49
N THR A 282 10.82 44.94 0.43
CA THR A 282 10.07 44.95 1.69
C THR A 282 8.65 45.49 1.52
N ALA A 283 7.68 44.98 2.31
CA ALA A 283 6.69 45.77 3.06
C ALA A 283 5.57 44.89 3.67
N THR A 284 5.40 45.00 5.00
CA THR A 284 4.17 45.23 5.82
C THR A 284 2.82 44.77 5.24
N ASP A 285 1.82 44.22 5.94
CA ASP A 285 1.31 44.33 7.32
C ASP A 285 0.05 43.42 7.27
N THR A 286 -0.35 42.56 8.20
CA THR A 286 -0.97 42.84 9.49
C THR A 286 -1.47 41.50 10.03
N ALA A 287 -1.24 41.26 11.31
CA ALA A 287 -1.75 40.10 12.04
C ALA A 287 -3.19 40.34 12.52
N ALA A 288 -4.03 39.31 12.42
CA ALA A 288 -5.28 39.22 13.17
C ALA A 288 -5.17 38.11 14.23
N SER A 289 -5.27 38.55 15.47
CA SER A 289 -5.26 37.82 16.74
C SER A 289 -6.40 36.81 16.85
N PHE A 290 -6.10 35.62 17.40
CA PHE A 290 -7.00 34.93 18.32
C PHE A 290 -6.21 34.39 19.52
N ALA A 291 -6.64 34.82 20.69
CA ALA A 291 -6.07 34.53 21.99
C ALA A 291 -6.25 33.05 22.39
N SER A 292 -5.18 32.44 22.89
CA SER A 292 -5.22 31.18 23.64
C SER A 292 -5.07 31.50 25.13
N SER A 293 -6.11 31.19 25.90
CA SER A 293 -6.08 31.27 27.36
C SER A 293 -5.45 30.01 27.92
N ALA A 294 -4.33 30.21 28.62
CA ALA A 294 -3.65 29.19 29.42
C ALA A 294 -4.50 28.79 30.64
N LEU A 295 -4.64 27.48 30.86
CA LEU A 295 -4.88 26.91 32.17
C LEU A 295 -3.81 25.85 32.41
N GLY A 296 -2.93 26.14 33.38
CA GLY A 296 -1.89 25.23 33.84
C GLY A 296 -2.47 24.12 34.71
N ALA A 297 -1.89 22.94 34.58
CA ALA A 297 -1.95 21.90 35.60
C ALA A 297 -0.59 21.18 35.63
N ALA A 298 0.01 21.17 36.81
CA ALA A 298 1.34 20.64 37.10
C ALA A 298 1.40 19.11 37.00
N HIS A 299 2.51 18.59 36.48
CA HIS A 299 2.89 17.19 36.55
C HIS A 299 3.36 16.80 37.95
N PRO A 300 2.99 15.62 38.49
CA PRO A 300 3.68 15.02 39.63
C PRO A 300 4.93 14.23 39.16
N PRO A 301 5.95 14.07 40.04
CA PRO A 301 7.24 13.48 39.68
C PRO A 301 7.20 11.95 39.60
N ALA A 302 8.09 11.40 38.78
CA ALA A 302 8.31 9.96 38.60
C ALA A 302 8.99 9.31 39.84
N PRO A 303 8.67 8.05 40.17
CA PRO A 303 9.36 7.33 41.25
C PRO A 303 10.71 6.75 40.81
N ALA A 304 11.65 6.79 41.75
CA ALA A 304 13.04 6.37 41.62
C ALA A 304 13.23 4.85 41.47
N LEU A 305 14.24 4.47 40.69
CA LEU A 305 14.80 3.11 40.62
C LEU A 305 15.80 2.89 41.77
N PRO A 306 15.81 1.73 42.45
CA PRO A 306 17.00 1.22 43.12
C PRO A 306 17.81 0.43 42.08
N GLY A 307 19.12 0.60 41.90
CA GLY A 307 20.19 0.71 42.88
C GLY A 307 21.09 -0.51 42.67
N GLU A 308 22.18 -0.33 41.92
CA GLU A 308 23.20 -1.36 41.68
C GLU A 308 23.96 -1.72 42.97
N ALA A 309 24.30 -3.00 43.13
CA ALA A 309 25.38 -3.43 43.99
C ALA A 309 26.13 -4.63 43.36
N SER A 310 27.36 -4.33 42.98
CA SER A 310 28.54 -5.14 42.65
C SER A 310 28.66 -6.58 43.20
N GLY A 311 29.06 -7.48 42.30
CA GLY A 311 30.40 -8.11 42.32
C GLY A 311 30.60 -9.44 43.06
N HIS A 312 30.83 -10.53 42.31
CA HIS A 312 31.88 -11.52 42.59
C HIS A 312 32.05 -12.54 41.45
N ASP A 313 33.30 -12.76 41.03
CA ASP A 313 33.87 -13.92 40.32
C ASP A 313 35.19 -14.19 41.07
N PRO A 314 35.62 -15.44 41.39
CA PRO A 314 36.14 -16.36 40.37
C PRO A 314 35.99 -17.89 40.63
N SER A 315 36.09 -18.65 39.53
CA SER A 315 36.78 -19.94 39.33
C SER A 315 36.55 -21.15 40.28
N ALA A 316 36.14 -22.29 39.70
CA ALA A 316 37.01 -23.47 39.46
C ALA A 316 36.26 -24.83 39.56
N ASP A 317 36.72 -25.73 38.68
CA ASP A 317 36.71 -27.20 38.75
C ASP A 317 35.59 -28.04 38.09
N GLU A 318 36.09 -28.86 37.16
CA GLU A 318 35.47 -29.93 36.38
C GLU A 318 35.00 -31.10 37.27
N GLU A 319 33.97 -31.85 36.82
CA GLU A 319 34.05 -33.32 36.66
C GLU A 319 32.76 -33.89 36.00
N ASP A 320 32.94 -34.29 34.73
CA ASP A 320 32.62 -35.57 34.07
C ASP A 320 31.23 -36.30 34.08
N LEU A 321 30.85 -36.71 32.84
CA LEU A 321 29.95 -37.81 32.38
C LEU A 321 28.39 -37.63 32.32
N PRO A 322 27.67 -38.37 31.44
CA PRO A 322 27.83 -38.55 29.99
C PRO A 322 26.52 -38.30 29.19
N SER A 323 26.66 -38.09 27.87
CA SER A 323 25.57 -37.87 26.90
C SER A 323 24.80 -39.15 26.53
N PRO A 324 23.45 -39.14 26.42
CA PRO A 324 22.71 -40.20 25.75
C PRO A 324 22.39 -39.84 24.28
N ALA A 325 22.65 -40.81 23.41
CA ALA A 325 22.44 -40.76 21.97
C ALA A 325 20.96 -40.70 21.57
N ALA A 326 20.69 -39.99 20.48
CA ALA A 326 19.38 -39.90 19.82
C ALA A 326 19.05 -41.16 18.99
N PRO A 327 17.81 -41.69 19.03
CA PRO A 327 17.37 -42.68 18.06
C PRO A 327 16.78 -42.01 16.81
N ARG A 328 17.27 -42.46 15.64
CA ARG A 328 16.70 -42.15 14.31
C ARG A 328 15.36 -42.88 14.15
N LEU A 329 14.28 -42.16 13.83
CA LEU A 329 12.98 -42.73 13.46
C LEU A 329 12.65 -42.40 12.00
N THR A 330 12.51 -43.44 11.18
CA THR A 330 11.98 -43.43 9.81
C THR A 330 10.45 -43.39 9.82
N PRO A 331 9.76 -42.71 8.89
CA PRO A 331 8.29 -42.67 8.87
C PRO A 331 7.71 -43.87 8.10
N ARG A 332 6.94 -44.72 8.80
CA ARG A 332 5.94 -45.62 8.18
C ARG A 332 4.53 -45.18 8.57
N GLY A 333 3.66 -45.21 7.58
CA GLY A 333 2.35 -44.54 7.56
C GLY A 333 1.35 -44.97 8.64
N CYS A 334 0.46 -44.04 8.96
CA CYS A 334 -0.71 -44.28 9.78
C CYS A 334 -1.98 -44.00 8.96
N ARG A 335 -2.79 -45.03 8.76
CA ARG A 335 -4.15 -44.94 8.21
C ARG A 335 -5.09 -44.42 9.29
N ARG A 336 -5.98 -43.48 8.97
CA ARG A 336 -7.22 -43.25 9.72
C ARG A 336 -8.41 -43.23 8.76
N ARG A 337 -9.46 -43.99 9.10
CA ARG A 337 -10.78 -44.04 8.43
C ARG A 337 -11.82 -43.32 9.31
N GLY A 338 -12.70 -42.55 8.67
CA GLY A 338 -14.13 -42.28 8.99
C GLY A 338 -14.42 -41.47 10.25
N TRP A 339 -15.32 -40.49 10.30
CA TRP A 339 -16.60 -40.35 9.61
C TRP A 339 -17.09 -38.88 9.57
N LEU A 340 -17.60 -38.42 8.42
CA LEU A 340 -19.00 -37.99 8.21
C LEU A 340 -19.14 -37.46 6.78
N VAL A 341 -19.85 -38.22 5.96
CA VAL A 341 -20.29 -37.83 4.61
C VAL A 341 -21.77 -37.47 4.72
N ALA A 342 -22.13 -36.26 4.29
CA ALA A 342 -23.46 -35.93 3.81
C ALA A 342 -23.35 -34.82 2.74
N GLY A 343 -23.62 -35.17 1.47
CA GLY A 343 -24.21 -34.25 0.50
C GLY A 343 -23.32 -33.54 -0.54
N GLY A 344 -22.99 -34.23 -1.65
CA GLY A 344 -22.88 -33.65 -3.00
C GLY A 344 -21.61 -32.86 -3.39
N PRO A 345 -21.21 -32.84 -4.68
CA PRO A 345 -19.98 -32.20 -5.12
C PRO A 345 -20.21 -30.69 -5.28
N ARG A 346 -20.07 -29.93 -4.20
CA ARG A 346 -19.76 -28.51 -4.35
C ARG A 346 -18.26 -28.42 -4.59
N ARG A 347 -17.86 -28.02 -5.80
CA ARG A 347 -16.53 -27.45 -6.03
C ARG A 347 -16.37 -26.35 -4.99
N LEU A 348 -15.49 -26.56 -4.03
CA LEU A 348 -14.96 -25.47 -3.21
C LEU A 348 -14.24 -24.56 -4.21
N ALA A 349 -14.89 -23.45 -4.56
CA ALA A 349 -14.20 -22.32 -5.17
C ALA A 349 -13.07 -21.92 -4.21
N PRO A 350 -11.89 -21.51 -4.71
CA PRO A 350 -10.83 -21.05 -3.83
C PRO A 350 -11.39 -19.88 -3.02
N ILE A 351 -11.48 -20.09 -1.71
CA ILE A 351 -11.65 -19.01 -0.74
C ILE A 351 -10.33 -18.24 -0.83
N CYS A 352 -10.31 -17.22 -1.69
CA CYS A 352 -9.21 -16.26 -1.77
C CYS A 352 -9.30 -15.34 -0.56
N CYS A 353 -8.19 -15.27 0.18
CA CYS A 353 -7.99 -14.49 1.41
C CYS A 353 -8.20 -13.01 1.20
#